data_AF-A0A4U7EBL3-F1
#
_entry.id   AF-A0A4U7EBL3-F1
#
_cell.length_a   1.000
_cell.length_b   1.000
_cell.length_c   1.000
_cell.angle_alpha   90.00
_cell.angle_beta   90.00
_cell.angle_gamma   90.00
#
_symmetry.space_group_name_H-M   'P 1'
#
loop_
_entity.id
_entity.type
_entity.pdbx_description
1 polymer ?
#
loop_
_entity_poly.entity_id
_entity_poly.type
_entity_poly.pdbx_seq_one_letter_code
_entity_poly.pdbx_strand_id
1 'polypeptide(L)'
;MRLFRSDELLGIARETLDFVLEASEETHPNEYMGFLRADDARKLDLDRDGQVITDVLVIPGTESSPTSASVRTHMKPNDMRAVGSVHSHPNGALRPSDADLATFGQGKVHIIVGAPYGWGDWKAFDNEGRQTTLDVLDVEVPDEHFFDFTQEDIDRELDERDRGGFLSWFR
;
A
#
# COMPACT_ATOMS: atom_id res chain seq x y z
N MET A 1 -3.06 16.78 27.18
CA MET A 1 -3.56 15.39 27.39
C MET A 1 -2.91 14.51 26.35
N ARG A 2 -2.23 13.42 26.76
CA ARG A 2 -1.65 12.43 25.85
C ARG A 2 -2.81 11.78 25.09
N LEU A 3 -2.94 12.09 23.80
CA LEU A 3 -3.86 11.44 22.88
C LEU A 3 -3.38 10.00 22.71
N PHE A 4 -3.97 9.06 23.44
CA PHE A 4 -3.81 7.65 23.09
C PHE A 4 -4.58 7.45 21.79
N ARG A 5 -3.84 7.23 20.69
CA ARG A 5 -4.43 6.64 19.47
C ARG A 5 -4.77 5.20 19.82
N SER A 6 -5.96 4.75 19.42
CA SER A 6 -6.25 3.33 19.46
C SER A 6 -5.32 2.60 18.49
N ASP A 7 -4.71 1.52 18.94
CA ASP A 7 -3.87 0.66 18.12
C ASP A 7 -4.68 -0.43 17.39
N GLU A 8 -6.00 -0.51 17.61
CA GLU A 8 -6.83 -1.50 16.94
C GLU A 8 -7.02 -1.14 15.47
N LEU A 9 -6.72 -2.08 14.58
CA LEU A 9 -7.00 -1.95 13.15
C LEU A 9 -8.39 -2.51 12.88
N LEU A 10 -9.32 -1.63 12.48
CA LEU A 10 -10.72 -1.97 12.25
C LEU A 10 -10.95 -2.62 10.89
N GLY A 11 -10.14 -2.27 9.89
CA GLY A 11 -10.36 -2.73 8.52
C GLY A 11 -9.64 -1.87 7.48
N ILE A 12 -10.01 -2.09 6.23
CA ILE A 12 -9.61 -1.34 5.04
C ILE A 12 -10.84 -0.70 4.40
N ALA A 13 -10.74 0.56 3.99
CA ALA A 13 -11.80 1.22 3.24
C ALA A 13 -11.99 0.51 1.89
N ARG A 14 -13.24 0.34 1.46
CA ARG A 14 -13.59 -0.31 0.18
C ARG A 14 -12.82 0.30 -0.99
N GLU A 15 -12.83 1.63 -1.08
CA GLU A 15 -12.18 2.36 -2.17
C GLU A 15 -10.66 2.11 -2.21
N THR A 16 -10.01 1.98 -1.04
CA THR A 16 -8.58 1.65 -0.97
C THR A 16 -8.30 0.23 -1.43
N LEU A 17 -9.19 -0.73 -1.14
CA LEU A 17 -9.05 -2.09 -1.65
C LEU A 17 -9.28 -2.15 -3.16
N ASP A 18 -10.30 -1.45 -3.67
CA ASP A 18 -10.55 -1.35 -5.12
C ASP A 18 -9.34 -0.77 -5.86
N PHE A 19 -8.76 0.32 -5.34
CA PHE A 19 -7.53 0.89 -5.88
C PHE A 19 -6.37 -0.12 -5.91
N VAL A 20 -6.19 -0.88 -4.84
CA VAL A 20 -5.14 -1.92 -4.76
C VAL A 20 -5.33 -3.01 -5.82
N LEU A 21 -6.56 -3.46 -6.03
CA LEU A 21 -6.89 -4.48 -7.03
C LEU A 21 -6.59 -3.96 -8.45
N GLU A 22 -7.07 -2.75 -8.78
CA GLU A 22 -6.82 -2.10 -10.07
C GLU A 22 -5.33 -1.86 -10.32
N ALA A 23 -4.60 -1.31 -9.34
CA ALA A 23 -3.16 -1.08 -9.45
C ALA A 23 -2.37 -2.38 -9.62
N SER A 24 -2.82 -3.47 -9.00
CA SER A 24 -2.23 -4.80 -9.17
C SER A 24 -2.46 -5.36 -10.58
N GLU A 25 -3.65 -5.14 -11.15
CA GLU A 25 -3.97 -5.52 -12.53
C GLU A 25 -3.15 -4.70 -13.55
N GLU A 26 -3.06 -3.39 -13.37
CA GLU A 26 -2.28 -2.49 -14.25
C GLU A 26 -0.77 -2.75 -14.21
N THR A 27 -0.25 -3.26 -13.08
CA THR A 27 1.18 -3.59 -12.93
C THR A 27 1.52 -4.97 -13.55
N HIS A 28 0.51 -5.79 -13.89
CA HIS A 28 0.72 -7.11 -14.46
C HIS A 28 1.56 -7.04 -15.76
N PRO A 29 2.56 -7.93 -15.96
CA PRO A 29 2.86 -9.15 -15.20
C PRO A 29 3.86 -8.96 -14.06
N ASN A 30 4.19 -7.73 -13.66
CA ASN A 30 5.07 -7.47 -12.52
C ASN A 30 4.28 -7.48 -11.21
N GLU A 31 4.97 -7.71 -10.09
CA GLU A 31 4.38 -7.54 -8.77
C GLU A 31 4.23 -6.05 -8.44
N TYR A 32 3.00 -5.63 -8.10
CA TYR A 32 2.73 -4.40 -7.39
C TYR A 32 3.21 -4.51 -5.93
N MET A 33 3.70 -3.42 -5.34
CA MET A 33 4.12 -3.33 -3.94
C MET A 33 3.86 -1.92 -3.38
N GLY A 34 3.28 -1.86 -2.18
CA GLY A 34 3.01 -0.62 -1.47
C GLY A 34 2.92 -0.81 0.04
N PHE A 35 2.90 0.31 0.77
CA PHE A 35 2.75 0.33 2.21
C PHE A 35 1.40 0.91 2.61
N LEU A 36 0.70 0.20 3.50
CA LEU A 36 -0.63 0.57 3.96
C LEU A 36 -0.54 1.68 5.01
N ARG A 37 -1.26 2.79 4.81
CA ARG A 37 -1.47 3.83 5.82
C ARG A 37 -2.88 3.72 6.37
N ALA A 38 -3.03 4.10 7.63
CA ALA A 38 -4.33 4.17 8.26
C ALA A 38 -4.59 5.52 8.94
N ASP A 39 -5.84 5.95 8.83
CA ASP A 39 -6.38 7.07 9.58
C ASP A 39 -7.16 6.62 10.80
N ASP A 40 -7.31 7.54 11.74
CA ASP A 40 -8.12 7.35 12.94
C ASP A 40 -9.60 7.29 12.53
N ALA A 41 -10.33 6.30 13.03
CA ALA A 41 -11.74 6.09 12.72
C ALA A 41 -12.61 7.33 12.99
N ARG A 42 -12.24 8.16 13.97
CA ARG A 42 -12.92 9.42 14.30
C ARG A 42 -12.85 10.47 13.19
N LYS A 43 -11.87 10.36 12.27
CA LYS A 43 -11.78 11.23 11.10
C LYS A 43 -12.71 10.79 9.96
N LEU A 44 -13.18 9.54 10.02
CA LEU A 44 -14.00 8.90 9.00
C LEU A 44 -15.47 8.80 9.45
N ASP A 45 -15.87 9.65 10.39
CA ASP A 45 -17.20 9.69 11.01
C ASP A 45 -17.68 8.35 11.62
N LEU A 46 -16.73 7.50 12.03
CA LEU A 46 -17.06 6.25 12.72
C LEU A 46 -17.16 6.48 14.23
N ASP A 47 -18.28 6.07 14.83
CA ASP A 47 -18.53 6.11 16.29
C ASP A 47 -17.86 4.93 17.02
N ARG A 48 -16.56 4.72 16.76
CA ARG A 48 -15.73 3.71 17.45
C ARG A 48 -14.25 4.08 17.38
N ASP A 49 -13.51 3.71 18.42
CA ASP A 49 -12.07 3.90 18.47
C ASP A 49 -11.34 2.85 17.62
N GLY A 50 -10.36 3.28 16.83
CA GLY A 50 -9.54 2.40 16.02
C GLY A 50 -8.94 3.11 14.81
N GLN A 51 -8.34 2.33 13.91
CA GLN A 51 -7.76 2.82 12.67
C GLN A 51 -8.35 2.08 11.46
N VAL A 52 -8.50 2.79 10.34
CA VAL A 52 -8.94 2.22 9.07
C VAL A 52 -7.86 2.47 8.03
N ILE A 53 -7.48 1.45 7.26
CA ILE A 53 -6.57 1.62 6.12
C ILE A 53 -7.30 2.42 5.05
N THR A 54 -6.75 3.57 4.72
CA THR A 54 -7.35 4.57 3.81
C THR A 54 -6.48 4.89 2.61
N ASP A 55 -5.20 4.51 2.64
CA ASP A 55 -4.23 4.92 1.62
C ASP A 55 -3.08 3.90 1.47
N VAL A 56 -2.46 3.87 0.29
CA VAL A 56 -1.31 3.01 -0.05
C VAL A 56 -0.19 3.86 -0.62
N LEU A 57 0.95 3.86 0.06
CA LEU A 57 2.15 4.56 -0.38
C LEU A 57 3.03 3.64 -1.23
N VAL A 58 3.26 4.04 -2.46
CA VAL A 58 4.28 3.45 -3.33
C VAL A 58 5.58 4.22 -3.15
N ILE A 59 6.68 3.53 -2.83
CA ILE A 59 7.98 4.17 -2.64
C ILE A 59 8.70 4.25 -3.99
N PRO A 60 9.11 5.46 -4.45
CA PRO A 60 9.93 5.61 -5.64
C PRO A 60 11.20 4.76 -5.57
N GLY A 61 11.56 4.07 -6.66
CA GLY A 61 12.71 3.16 -6.69
C GLY A 61 12.43 1.74 -6.17
N THR A 62 11.16 1.35 -6.06
CA THR A 62 10.77 -0.07 -5.87
C THR A 62 11.21 -0.88 -7.08
N GLU A 63 12.13 -1.82 -6.88
CA GLU A 63 12.55 -2.76 -7.93
C GLU A 63 11.48 -3.86 -8.01
N SER A 64 10.69 -3.84 -9.09
CA SER A 64 9.57 -4.75 -9.32
C SER A 64 9.88 -5.70 -10.46
N SER A 65 9.47 -6.96 -10.32
CA SER A 65 9.61 -8.03 -11.30
C SER A 65 8.40 -8.97 -11.22
N PRO A 66 8.24 -9.95 -12.13
CA PRO A 66 7.13 -10.90 -12.07
C PRO A 66 7.10 -11.83 -10.85
N THR A 67 8.19 -11.88 -10.08
CA THR A 67 8.36 -12.83 -8.96
C THR A 67 8.79 -12.18 -7.66
N SER A 68 9.01 -10.86 -7.67
CA SER A 68 9.41 -10.11 -6.49
C SER A 68 9.26 -8.62 -6.73
N ALA A 69 8.78 -7.89 -5.74
CA ALA A 69 8.98 -6.45 -5.61
C ALA A 69 9.67 -6.14 -4.26
N SER A 70 10.70 -5.29 -4.28
CA SER A 70 11.46 -4.95 -3.07
C SER A 70 11.77 -3.47 -2.97
N VAL A 71 11.76 -2.97 -1.73
CA VAL A 71 12.09 -1.58 -1.41
C VAL A 71 13.29 -1.55 -0.48
N ARG A 72 14.29 -0.71 -0.78
CA ARG A 72 15.42 -0.52 0.13
C ARG A 72 14.95 0.23 1.38
N THR A 73 15.10 -0.38 2.54
CA THR A 73 14.59 0.10 3.84
C THR A 73 14.92 1.57 4.18
N HIS A 74 16.04 2.11 3.69
CA HIS A 74 16.43 3.52 3.87
C HIS A 74 15.55 4.53 3.09
N MET A 75 14.73 4.06 2.14
CA MET A 75 13.80 4.89 1.37
C MET A 75 12.44 5.00 2.05
N LYS A 76 12.20 4.29 3.16
CA LYS A 76 10.97 4.37 3.95
C LYS A 76 10.97 5.69 4.74
N PRO A 77 10.04 6.64 4.49
CA PRO A 77 9.95 7.85 5.28
C PRO A 77 9.80 7.55 6.78
N ASN A 78 10.51 8.32 7.61
CA ASN A 78 10.57 8.10 9.06
C ASN A 78 9.26 8.43 9.80
N ASP A 79 8.34 9.16 9.14
CA ASP A 79 6.99 9.52 9.63
C ASP A 79 5.90 8.63 9.00
N MET A 80 6.27 7.49 8.43
CA MET A 80 5.27 6.56 7.90
C MET A 80 4.47 5.95 9.04
N ARG A 81 3.20 6.36 9.15
CA ARG A 81 2.11 5.64 9.84
C ARG A 81 1.76 4.33 9.13
N ALA A 82 2.77 3.61 8.65
CA ALA A 82 2.59 2.36 7.94
C ALA A 82 2.07 1.32 8.93
N VAL A 83 0.84 0.87 8.71
CA VAL A 83 0.23 -0.21 9.48
C VAL A 83 0.47 -1.57 8.84
N GLY A 84 1.12 -1.61 7.68
CA GLY A 84 1.30 -2.85 6.93
C GLY A 84 1.93 -2.67 5.55
N SER A 85 1.93 -3.75 4.78
CA SER A 85 2.28 -3.74 3.36
C SER A 85 1.20 -4.42 2.52
N VAL A 86 1.22 -4.15 1.22
CA VAL A 86 0.43 -4.85 0.22
C VAL A 86 1.29 -5.16 -0.99
N HIS A 87 1.16 -6.36 -1.54
CA HIS A 87 1.78 -6.71 -2.81
C HIS A 87 0.91 -7.68 -3.61
N SER A 88 1.20 -7.79 -4.91
CA SER A 88 0.45 -8.67 -5.81
C SER A 88 1.28 -9.86 -6.28
N HIS A 89 0.65 -11.01 -6.48
CA HIS A 89 1.21 -12.21 -7.10
C HIS A 89 0.58 -12.45 -8.49
N PRO A 90 1.30 -12.17 -9.60
CA PRO A 90 0.84 -12.38 -10.96
C PRO A 90 0.45 -13.83 -11.28
N ASN A 91 0.95 -14.80 -10.49
CA ASN A 91 0.62 -16.22 -10.61
C ASN A 91 -0.68 -16.62 -9.90
N GLY A 92 -1.35 -15.70 -9.19
CA GLY A 92 -2.60 -15.95 -8.46
C GLY A 92 -2.46 -16.63 -7.10
N ALA A 93 -1.23 -16.86 -6.62
CA ALA A 93 -1.04 -17.43 -5.29
C ALA A 93 -1.45 -16.44 -4.20
N LEU A 94 -2.23 -16.91 -3.23
CA LEU A 94 -2.61 -16.14 -2.04
C LEU A 94 -1.93 -16.73 -0.81
N ARG A 95 -0.60 -16.83 -0.88
CA ARG A 95 0.26 -17.33 0.20
C ARG A 95 1.61 -16.62 0.15
N PRO A 96 2.15 -16.19 1.30
CA PRO A 96 3.47 -15.55 1.32
C PRO A 96 4.57 -16.54 0.92
N SER A 97 5.52 -16.05 0.13
CA SER A 97 6.82 -16.69 -0.08
C SER A 97 7.78 -16.42 1.09
N ASP A 98 8.91 -17.12 1.16
CA ASP A 98 9.95 -16.82 2.16
C ASP A 98 10.51 -15.39 2.00
N ALA A 99 10.53 -14.85 0.77
CA ALA A 99 10.93 -13.47 0.50
C ALA A 99 9.89 -12.45 0.98
N ASP A 100 8.60 -12.80 0.86
CA ASP A 100 7.50 -11.97 1.38
C ASP A 100 7.60 -11.90 2.90
N LEU A 101 7.81 -13.03 3.57
CA LEU A 101 7.99 -13.08 5.04
C LEU A 101 9.19 -12.24 5.50
N ALA A 102 10.26 -12.19 4.72
CA ALA A 102 11.40 -11.31 5.02
C ALA A 102 11.06 -9.82 4.86
N THR A 103 10.04 -9.50 4.05
CA THR A 103 9.53 -8.14 3.81
C THR A 103 8.38 -7.77 4.76
N PHE A 104 7.74 -8.78 5.40
CA PHE A 104 6.80 -8.62 6.51
C PHE A 104 7.56 -8.12 7.74
N GLY A 105 7.97 -6.85 7.66
CA GLY A 105 8.75 -6.16 8.68
C GLY A 105 7.85 -5.57 9.74
N GLN A 106 7.92 -4.25 9.93
CA GLN A 106 7.08 -3.55 10.90
C GLN A 106 5.70 -3.23 10.32
N GLY A 107 4.66 -3.77 10.94
CA GLY A 107 3.26 -3.59 10.60
C GLY A 107 2.37 -4.45 11.50
N LYS A 108 1.06 -4.30 11.36
CA LYS A 108 0.01 -5.13 12.01
C LYS A 108 -0.64 -6.09 11.02
N VAL A 109 -0.55 -5.81 9.71
CA VAL A 109 -1.20 -6.59 8.65
C VAL A 109 -0.41 -6.52 7.35
N HIS A 110 -0.44 -7.60 6.56
CA HIS A 110 0.15 -7.69 5.24
C HIS A 110 -0.86 -8.27 4.25
N ILE A 111 -1.12 -7.59 3.14
CA ILE A 111 -2.10 -8.01 2.14
C ILE A 111 -1.37 -8.60 0.93
N ILE A 112 -1.82 -9.78 0.49
CA ILE A 112 -1.42 -10.36 -0.80
C ILE A 112 -2.63 -10.38 -1.70
N VAL A 113 -2.48 -9.83 -2.90
CA VAL A 113 -3.46 -9.87 -3.99
C VAL A 113 -2.99 -10.87 -5.04
N GLY A 114 -3.88 -11.65 -5.65
CA GLY A 114 -3.52 -12.60 -6.71
C GLY A 114 -4.28 -12.31 -8.00
N ALA A 115 -3.67 -12.61 -9.15
CA ALA A 115 -4.42 -12.67 -10.41
C ALA A 115 -5.59 -13.69 -10.28
N PRO A 116 -6.79 -13.40 -10.83
CA PRO A 116 -7.10 -12.32 -11.78
C PRO A 116 -7.56 -10.99 -11.14
N TYR A 117 -7.18 -10.69 -9.89
CA TYR A 117 -7.39 -9.40 -9.23
C TYR A 117 -8.87 -9.04 -9.00
N GLY A 118 -9.76 -10.03 -8.94
CA GLY A 118 -11.14 -9.81 -8.57
C GLY A 118 -11.31 -9.45 -7.10
N TRP A 119 -12.52 -9.00 -6.73
CA TRP A 119 -12.89 -8.58 -5.38
C TRP A 119 -12.52 -9.57 -4.26
N GLY A 120 -12.49 -10.88 -4.56
CA GLY A 120 -12.15 -11.94 -3.61
C GLY A 120 -10.71 -12.46 -3.70
N ASP A 121 -9.90 -11.93 -4.62
CA ASP A 121 -8.58 -12.47 -4.94
C ASP A 121 -7.48 -11.81 -4.08
N TRP A 122 -7.71 -11.77 -2.77
CA TRP A 122 -6.75 -11.23 -1.81
C TRP A 122 -6.87 -11.91 -0.44
N LYS A 123 -5.80 -11.82 0.36
CA LYS A 123 -5.76 -12.29 1.74
C LYS A 123 -4.90 -11.40 2.62
N ALA A 124 -5.27 -11.31 3.89
CA ALA A 124 -4.48 -10.66 4.92
C ALA A 124 -3.68 -11.66 5.77
N PHE A 125 -2.49 -11.26 6.20
CA PHE A 125 -1.57 -12.03 7.02
C PHE A 125 -1.00 -11.18 8.15
N ASP A 126 -0.63 -11.82 9.25
CA ASP A 126 0.18 -11.20 10.30
C ASP A 126 1.69 -11.26 9.98
N ASN A 127 2.52 -10.72 10.88
CA ASN A 127 3.98 -10.68 10.72
C ASN A 127 4.63 -12.07 10.70
N GLU A 128 3.94 -13.11 11.18
CA GLU A 128 4.40 -14.50 11.11
C GLU A 128 3.91 -15.22 9.84
N GLY A 129 3.22 -14.51 8.93
CA GLY A 129 2.66 -15.08 7.72
C GLY A 129 1.42 -15.93 7.95
N ARG A 130 0.80 -15.85 9.13
CA ARG A 130 -0.45 -16.57 9.42
C ARG A 130 -1.60 -15.74 8.90
N GLN A 131 -2.53 -16.40 8.22
CA GLN A 131 -3.71 -15.72 7.67
C GLN A 131 -4.53 -15.09 8.81
N THR A 132 -4.87 -13.82 8.65
CA THR A 132 -5.73 -13.05 9.56
C THR A 132 -6.97 -12.53 8.82
N THR A 133 -7.91 -11.94 9.55
CA THR A 133 -9.09 -11.28 9.01
C THR A 133 -8.88 -9.78 8.96
N LEU A 134 -9.35 -9.15 7.88
CA LEU A 134 -9.39 -7.70 7.72
C LEU A 134 -10.77 -7.35 7.16
N ASP A 135 -11.53 -6.56 7.92
CA ASP A 135 -12.86 -6.14 7.47
C ASP A 135 -12.75 -5.10 6.35
N VAL A 136 -13.66 -5.17 5.39
CA VAL A 136 -13.82 -4.12 4.38
C VAL A 136 -14.92 -3.18 4.84
N LEU A 137 -14.57 -1.91 5.01
CA LEU A 137 -15.44 -0.88 5.56
C LEU A 137 -15.91 0.07 4.46
N ASP A 138 -17.18 0.44 4.53
CA ASP A 138 -17.80 1.45 3.68
C ASP A 138 -17.72 2.79 4.40
N VAL A 139 -16.68 3.58 4.09
CA VAL A 139 -16.38 4.86 4.74
C VAL A 139 -15.97 5.86 3.68
N GLU A 140 -16.32 7.14 3.89
CA GLU A 140 -15.85 8.23 3.04
C GLU A 140 -14.39 8.52 3.38
N VAL A 141 -13.49 8.28 2.41
CA VAL A 141 -12.07 8.60 2.55
C VAL A 141 -11.87 10.06 2.11
N PRO A 142 -11.30 10.95 2.95
CA PRO A 142 -11.06 12.33 2.55
C PRO A 142 -10.08 12.44 1.36
N ASP A 143 -10.44 13.23 0.35
CA ASP A 143 -9.67 13.45 -0.88
C ASP A 143 -8.22 13.98 -0.66
N GLU A 144 -7.95 14.58 0.51
CA GLU A 144 -6.66 15.20 0.83
C GLU A 144 -5.49 14.22 0.94
N HIS A 145 -5.73 12.90 0.90
CA HIS A 145 -4.68 11.89 1.12
C HIS A 145 -4.11 11.24 -0.16
N PHE A 146 -4.73 11.44 -1.33
CA PHE A 146 -4.31 10.74 -2.56
C PHE A 146 -3.06 11.32 -3.23
N PHE A 147 -2.65 12.54 -2.91
CA PHE A 147 -1.45 13.17 -3.46
C PHE A 147 -0.73 13.99 -2.39
N ASP A 148 0.22 13.39 -1.69
CA ASP A 148 1.24 14.16 -0.94
C ASP A 148 2.30 14.76 -1.90
N PHE A 149 2.01 14.77 -3.21
CA PHE A 149 2.75 15.47 -4.24
C PHE A 149 1.94 16.69 -4.66
N THR A 150 2.44 17.87 -4.32
CA THR A 150 1.94 19.11 -4.93
C THR A 150 2.43 19.19 -6.38
N GLN A 151 1.77 19.97 -7.25
CA GLN A 151 2.33 20.29 -8.57
C GLN A 151 3.75 20.85 -8.44
N GLU A 152 4.04 21.60 -7.37
CA GLU A 152 5.38 22.12 -7.10
C GLU A 152 6.41 21.01 -6.83
N ASP A 153 6.02 19.86 -6.26
CA ASP A 153 6.92 18.73 -6.04
C ASP A 153 7.21 17.97 -7.35
N ILE A 154 6.19 17.82 -8.20
CA ILE A 154 6.34 17.24 -9.55
C ILE A 154 7.22 18.16 -10.42
N ASP A 155 6.96 19.46 -10.40
CA ASP A 155 7.71 20.46 -11.15
C ASP A 155 9.16 20.55 -10.67
N ARG A 156 9.42 20.41 -9.35
CA ARG A 156 10.78 20.38 -8.80
C ARG A 156 11.57 19.15 -9.27
N GLU A 157 10.92 17.99 -9.37
CA GLU A 157 11.56 16.77 -9.90
C GLU A 157 11.79 16.85 -11.42
N LEU A 158 10.88 17.51 -12.16
CA LEU A 158 11.03 17.76 -13.59
C LEU A 158 12.13 18.78 -13.89
N ASP A 159 12.28 19.85 -13.10
CA ASP A 159 13.34 20.85 -13.22
C ASP A 159 14.74 20.26 -12.94
N GLU A 160 14.85 19.27 -12.03
CA GLU A 160 16.10 18.53 -11.81
C GLU A 160 16.44 17.62 -13.01
N ARG A 161 15.43 17.14 -13.75
CA ARG A 161 15.60 16.33 -14.96
C ARG A 161 15.88 17.14 -16.22
N ASP A 162 15.62 18.45 -16.24
CA ASP A 162 15.88 19.32 -17.41
C ASP A 162 17.37 19.66 -17.65
N ARG A 163 18.28 18.98 -16.93
CA ARG A 163 19.66 18.76 -17.40
C ARG A 163 19.82 17.52 -18.29
N GLY A 164 18.73 16.86 -18.70
CA GLY A 164 18.71 15.64 -19.52
C GLY A 164 17.43 15.48 -20.37
N GLY A 165 17.61 15.23 -21.68
CA GLY A 165 16.51 14.97 -22.62
C GLY A 165 15.71 13.70 -22.31
N PHE A 166 14.38 13.84 -22.32
CA PHE A 166 13.40 12.87 -21.81
C PHE A 166 12.76 11.92 -22.85
N LEU A 167 13.31 11.76 -24.07
CA LEU A 167 12.69 10.92 -25.10
C LEU A 167 13.57 9.72 -25.49
N SER A 168 13.51 8.63 -24.72
CA SER A 168 13.92 7.28 -25.16
C SER A 168 13.37 6.17 -24.26
N TRP A 169 12.05 6.03 -24.16
CA TRP A 169 11.42 4.85 -23.54
C TRP A 169 10.45 4.09 -24.46
N PHE A 170 10.34 4.50 -25.74
CA PHE A 170 9.64 3.75 -26.79
C PHE A 170 10.57 3.34 -27.93
N ARG A 171 11.67 2.66 -27.60
CA ARG A 171 12.39 1.82 -28.57
C ARG A 171 13.06 0.63 -27.91
#